data_AF-A0A5J6QNL2-F1
#
_entry.id   AF-A0A5J6QNL2-F1
#
_cell.length_a   1.000
_cell.length_b   1.000
_cell.length_c   1.000
_cell.angle_alpha   90.00
_cell.angle_beta   90.00
_cell.angle_gamma   90.00
#
_symmetry.space_group_name_H-M   'P 1'
#
loop_
_entity.id
_entity.type
_entity.pdbx_description
1 polymer ?
#
loop_
_entity_poly.entity_id
_entity_poly.type
_entity_poly.pdbx_seq_one_letter_code
_entity_poly.pdbx_strand_id
1 'polypeptide(L)'
;MLKQEELGQIGGVNRNTQGSYEKGERNPDAAYLVAVAAVGVDIMYVLSGARDISSADELSPAESRVLANYRALPEEDKASVRRLTDALAQSVSLRSETGSY
;
A
#
# COMPACT_ATOMS: atom_id res chain seq x y z
N MET A 1 9.03 3.96 -12.20
CA MET A 1 7.79 3.55 -12.89
C MET A 1 8.18 2.83 -14.17
N LEU A 2 7.58 1.67 -14.42
CA LEU A 2 7.74 0.93 -15.68
C LEU A 2 7.10 1.75 -16.82
N LYS A 3 7.63 1.64 -18.04
CA LYS A 3 7.00 2.28 -19.22
C LYS A 3 5.78 1.47 -19.66
N GLN A 4 4.82 2.12 -20.33
CA GLN A 4 3.57 1.49 -20.83
C GLN A 4 3.81 0.21 -21.65
N GLU A 5 4.85 0.20 -22.47
CA GLU A 5 5.23 -0.95 -23.29
C GLU A 5 5.73 -2.14 -22.44
N GLU A 6 6.50 -1.85 -21.40
CA GLU A 6 7.08 -2.84 -20.50
C GLU A 6 6.00 -3.49 -19.62
N LEU A 7 5.10 -2.68 -19.08
CA LEU A 7 3.97 -3.18 -18.30
C LEU A 7 3.00 -4.01 -19.17
N GLY A 8 2.75 -3.57 -20.40
CA GLY A 8 1.99 -4.35 -21.38
C GLY A 8 2.62 -5.72 -21.63
N GLN A 9 3.94 -5.76 -21.89
CA GLN A 9 4.67 -7.02 -22.11
C GLN A 9 4.58 -7.97 -20.92
N ILE A 10 4.74 -7.46 -19.69
CA ILE A 10 4.59 -8.25 -18.45
C ILE A 10 3.19 -8.86 -18.38
N GLY A 11 2.17 -8.05 -18.68
CA GLY A 11 0.78 -8.51 -18.72
C GLY A 11 0.38 -9.33 -19.95
N GLY A 12 1.32 -9.62 -20.87
CA GLY A 12 1.04 -10.40 -22.08
C GLY A 12 0.23 -9.65 -23.16
N VAL A 13 0.19 -8.32 -23.11
CA VAL A 13 -0.54 -7.45 -24.05
C VAL A 13 0.38 -6.46 -24.74
N ASN A 14 -0.07 -5.87 -25.85
CA ASN A 14 0.69 -4.83 -26.52
C ASN A 14 0.50 -3.45 -25.86
N ARG A 15 1.36 -2.49 -26.23
CA ARG A 15 1.32 -1.10 -25.72
C ARG A 15 -0.03 -0.41 -25.90
N ASN A 16 -0.72 -0.66 -27.02
CA ASN A 16 -2.02 -0.03 -27.30
C ASN A 16 -3.11 -0.58 -26.37
N THR A 17 -3.12 -1.89 -26.13
CA THR A 17 -4.05 -2.53 -25.20
C THR A 17 -3.83 -2.01 -23.78
N GLN A 18 -2.56 -1.88 -23.34
CA GLN A 18 -2.24 -1.25 -22.07
C GLN A 18 -2.77 0.19 -22.00
N GLY A 19 -2.63 0.96 -23.08
CA GLY A 19 -3.17 2.31 -23.16
C GLY A 19 -4.69 2.39 -23.10
N SER A 20 -5.42 1.39 -23.63
CA SER A 20 -6.87 1.32 -23.46
C SER A 20 -7.27 0.99 -22.02
N TYR A 21 -6.46 0.25 -21.25
CA TYR A 21 -6.69 0.05 -19.81
C TYR A 21 -6.50 1.35 -19.02
N GLU A 22 -5.42 2.08 -19.28
CA GLU A 22 -5.10 3.34 -18.60
C GLU A 22 -6.14 4.44 -18.86
N LYS A 23 -6.82 4.39 -20.02
CA LYS A 23 -7.92 5.30 -20.36
C LYS A 23 -9.30 4.82 -19.89
N GLY A 24 -9.39 3.61 -19.33
CA GLY A 24 -10.67 3.00 -18.93
C GLY A 24 -11.56 2.59 -20.10
N GLU A 25 -11.03 2.48 -21.31
CA GLU A 25 -11.76 2.03 -22.50
C GLU A 25 -11.99 0.52 -22.49
N ARG A 26 -11.10 -0.23 -21.83
CA ARG A 26 -11.15 -1.68 -21.65
C ARG A 26 -10.68 -2.04 -20.25
N ASN A 27 -11.05 -3.22 -19.78
CA ASN A 27 -10.56 -3.77 -18.52
C ASN A 27 -9.53 -4.88 -18.77
N PRO A 28 -8.46 -4.95 -17.96
CA PRO A 28 -7.55 -6.10 -17.97
C PRO A 28 -8.27 -7.36 -17.52
N ASP A 29 -7.82 -8.51 -18.02
CA ASP A 29 -8.31 -9.81 -17.54
C ASP A 29 -7.53 -10.30 -16.31
N ALA A 30 -7.99 -11.41 -15.73
CA ALA A 30 -7.34 -11.97 -14.54
C ALA A 30 -5.90 -12.45 -14.81
N ALA A 31 -5.59 -12.93 -16.03
CA ALA A 31 -4.25 -13.41 -16.37
C ALA A 31 -3.24 -12.25 -16.41
N TYR A 32 -3.64 -11.13 -17.03
CA TYR A 32 -2.90 -9.87 -17.00
C TYR A 32 -2.65 -9.43 -15.55
N LEU A 33 -3.69 -9.41 -14.70
CA LEU A 33 -3.58 -8.96 -13.31
C LEU A 33 -2.63 -9.84 -12.49
N VAL A 34 -2.69 -11.17 -12.65
CA VAL A 34 -1.76 -12.10 -12.00
C VAL A 34 -0.32 -11.85 -12.43
N ALA A 35 -0.09 -11.61 -13.73
CA ALA A 35 1.25 -11.39 -14.25
C ALA A 35 1.88 -10.10 -13.73
N VAL A 36 1.13 -9.00 -13.67
CA VAL A 36 1.64 -7.73 -13.14
C VAL A 36 1.75 -7.73 -11.61
N ALA A 37 0.94 -8.53 -10.90
CA ALA A 37 1.10 -8.74 -9.45
C ALA A 37 2.47 -9.32 -9.11
N ALA A 38 2.97 -10.25 -9.92
CA ALA A 38 4.26 -10.91 -9.71
C ALA A 38 5.46 -9.96 -9.75
N VAL A 39 5.30 -8.77 -10.33
CA VAL A 39 6.34 -7.71 -10.36
C VAL A 39 6.05 -6.58 -9.36
N GLY A 40 5.13 -6.80 -8.42
CA GLY A 40 4.84 -5.88 -7.31
C GLY A 40 3.75 -4.85 -7.59
N VAL A 41 2.92 -5.04 -8.62
CA VAL A 41 1.72 -4.20 -8.79
C VAL A 41 0.65 -4.58 -7.77
N ASP A 42 0.20 -3.60 -6.98
CA ASP A 42 -0.91 -3.76 -6.04
C ASP A 42 -2.25 -3.91 -6.80
N ILE A 43 -2.71 -5.15 -6.93
CA ILE A 43 -3.97 -5.46 -7.65
C ILE A 43 -5.20 -4.95 -6.89
N MET A 44 -5.14 -4.89 -5.56
CA MET A 44 -6.26 -4.33 -4.79
C MET A 44 -6.42 -2.84 -5.10
N TYR A 45 -5.31 -2.11 -5.19
CA TYR A 45 -5.33 -0.72 -5.63
C TYR A 45 -5.82 -0.58 -7.08
N VAL A 46 -5.37 -1.44 -7.99
CA VAL A 46 -5.82 -1.43 -9.39
C VAL A 46 -7.35 -1.64 -9.50
N LEU A 47 -7.92 -2.54 -8.70
CA LEU A 47 -9.36 -2.87 -8.78
C LEU A 47 -10.25 -1.90 -8.00
N SER A 48 -9.80 -1.43 -6.84
CA SER A 48 -10.64 -0.66 -5.90
C SER A 48 -10.32 0.83 -5.86
N GLY A 49 -9.16 1.25 -6.36
CA GLY A 49 -8.62 2.60 -6.18
C GLY A 49 -8.21 2.91 -4.73
N ALA A 50 -8.43 2.00 -3.79
CA ALA A 50 -7.98 2.11 -2.41
C ALA A 50 -6.64 1.40 -2.26
N ARG A 51 -5.62 2.11 -1.75
CA ARG A 51 -4.35 1.46 -1.41
C ARG A 51 -4.61 0.55 -0.23
N ASP A 52 -4.29 -0.74 -0.37
CA ASP A 52 -4.30 -1.61 0.79
C ASP A 52 -3.01 -1.35 1.58
N ILE A 53 -3.12 -0.49 2.60
CA ILE A 53 -2.01 -0.20 3.51
C ILE A 53 -1.67 -1.44 4.36
N SER A 54 -2.52 -2.47 4.35
CA SER A 54 -2.30 -3.72 5.07
C SER A 54 -1.28 -4.64 4.38
N SER A 55 -0.98 -4.43 3.10
CA SER A 55 -0.09 -5.29 2.30
C SER A 55 1.29 -4.68 2.02
N ALA A 56 1.58 -3.48 2.54
CA ALA A 56 2.88 -2.83 2.29
C ALA A 56 4.06 -3.50 3.03
N ASP A 57 3.79 -4.29 4.07
CA ASP A 57 4.72 -5.24 4.67
C ASP A 57 3.89 -6.30 5.40
N GLU A 58 4.24 -7.59 5.29
CA GLU A 58 3.71 -8.58 6.22
C GLU A 58 4.11 -8.13 7.63
N LEU A 59 3.13 -7.64 8.40
CA LEU A 59 3.35 -7.16 9.76
C LEU A 59 4.19 -8.18 10.51
N SER A 60 5.32 -7.75 11.08
CA SER A 60 6.13 -8.62 11.92
C SER A 60 5.27 -9.20 13.05
N PRO A 61 5.67 -10.34 13.65
CA PRO A 61 4.95 -10.91 14.79
C PRO A 61 4.75 -9.93 15.96
N ALA A 62 5.62 -8.93 16.08
CA ALA A 62 5.50 -7.85 17.05
C ALA A 62 4.39 -6.87 16.66
N GLU A 63 4.39 -6.36 15.43
CA GLU A 63 3.38 -5.42 14.92
C GLU A 63 1.98 -6.06 14.88
N SER A 64 1.90 -7.31 14.44
CA SER A 64 0.66 -8.10 14.44
C SER A 64 0.04 -8.18 15.84
N ARG A 65 0.87 -8.33 16.89
CA ARG A 65 0.42 -8.41 18.28
C ARG A 65 -0.07 -7.07 18.81
N VAL A 66 0.62 -5.99 18.48
CA VAL A 66 0.19 -4.62 18.84
C VAL A 66 -1.16 -4.33 18.20
N LEU A 67 -1.33 -4.66 16.92
CA LEU A 67 -2.59 -4.45 16.19
C LEU A 67 -3.73 -5.30 16.76
N ALA A 68 -3.48 -6.58 17.08
CA ALA A 68 -4.47 -7.45 17.70
C ALA A 68 -4.95 -6.92 19.05
N ASN A 69 -4.01 -6.50 19.91
CA ASN A 69 -4.33 -5.89 21.20
C ASN A 69 -5.14 -4.60 21.02
N TYR A 70 -4.69 -3.70 20.14
CA TYR A 70 -5.39 -2.44 19.88
C TYR A 70 -6.84 -2.66 19.39
N ARG A 71 -7.07 -3.63 18.51
CA ARG A 71 -8.41 -3.95 17.99
C ARG A 71 -9.37 -4.44 19.08
N ALA A 72 -8.86 -5.13 20.11
CA ALA A 72 -9.65 -5.64 21.22
C ALA A 72 -10.01 -4.60 22.29
N LEU A 73 -9.43 -3.40 22.24
CA LEU A 73 -9.67 -2.35 23.24
C LEU A 73 -11.04 -1.66 23.06
N PRO A 74 -11.64 -1.13 24.15
CA PRO A 74 -12.68 -0.12 24.09
C PRO A 74 -12.25 1.13 23.31
N GLU A 75 -13.20 1.88 22.74
CA GLU A 75 -12.88 3.06 21.93
C GLU A 75 -12.16 4.17 22.69
N GLU A 76 -12.44 4.33 23.99
CA GLU A 76 -11.75 5.30 24.85
C GLU A 76 -10.26 4.97 24.99
N ASP A 77 -9.93 3.68 25.16
CA ASP A 77 -8.56 3.20 25.26
C ASP A 77 -7.83 3.29 23.91
N LYS A 78 -8.51 2.98 22.80
CA LYS A 78 -7.96 3.19 21.45
C LYS A 78 -7.62 4.65 21.20
N ALA A 79 -8.46 5.59 21.65
CA ALA A 79 -8.20 7.02 21.51
C ALA A 79 -6.94 7.46 22.27
N SER A 80 -6.70 6.87 23.45
CA SER A 80 -5.50 7.12 24.24
C SER A 80 -4.24 6.54 23.57
N VAL A 81 -4.33 5.32 23.01
CA VAL A 81 -3.23 4.73 22.22
C VAL A 81 -2.88 5.62 21.04
N ARG A 82 -3.86 6.05 20.22
CA ARG A 82 -3.63 6.94 19.07
C ARG A 82 -2.85 8.20 19.48
N ARG A 83 -3.35 8.92 20.50
CA ARG A 83 -2.69 10.13 21.04
C ARG A 83 -1.25 9.89 21.46
N LEU A 84 -0.97 8.75 22.11
CA LEU A 84 0.38 8.42 22.55
C LEU A 84 1.32 8.15 21.35
N THR A 85 0.89 7.33 20.38
CA THR A 85 1.70 7.06 19.18
C THR A 85 1.98 8.33 18.38
N ASP A 86 0.98 9.20 18.22
CA ASP A 86 1.14 10.48 17.51
C ASP A 86 2.16 11.39 18.21
N ALA A 87 2.06 11.51 19.55
CA ALA A 87 2.99 12.31 20.34
C ALA A 87 4.43 11.78 20.27
N LEU A 88 4.60 10.45 20.33
CA LEU A 88 5.92 9.82 20.21
C LEU A 88 6.50 10.03 18.82
N ALA A 89 5.71 9.86 17.75
CA ALA A 89 6.14 10.09 16.38
C ALA A 89 6.60 11.54 16.16
N GLN A 90 5.82 12.52 16.61
CA GLN A 90 6.18 13.94 16.56
C GLN A 90 7.47 14.24 17.33
N SER A 91 7.66 13.63 18.51
CA SER A 91 8.86 13.83 19.32
C SER A 91 10.14 13.30 18.63
N VAL A 92 10.02 12.28 17.79
CA VAL A 92 11.13 11.75 16.99
C VAL A 92 11.47 12.73 15.86
N SER A 93 10.46 13.23 15.15
CA SER A 93 10.65 14.24 14.09
C SER A 93 11.34 15.52 14.59
N LEU A 94 10.91 16.03 15.75
CA LEU A 94 11.51 17.22 16.37
C LEU A 94 12.98 16.99 16.79
N ARG A 95 13.32 15.77 17.22
CA ARG A 95 14.69 15.41 17.61
C ARG A 95 15.62 15.28 16.41
N SER A 96 15.10 14.78 15.28
CA SER A 96 15.87 14.73 14.03
C SER A 96 16.12 16.13 13.43
N GLU A 97 15.24 17.10 13.67
CA GLU A 97 15.44 18.49 13.21
C GLU A 97 16.44 19.28 14.07
N THR A 98 16.58 18.92 15.36
CA THR A 98 17.47 19.61 16.31
C THR A 98 18.90 19.03 16.33
N GLY A 99 19.13 17.88 15.69
CA GLY A 99 20.40 17.13 15.73
C GLY A 99 21.42 17.44 14.61
N SER A 100 21.16 18.42 13.74
CA SER A 100 22.12 18.89 12.73
C SER A 100 22.79 20.18 13.17
N TYR A 101 23.87 20.08 13.96
CA TYR A 101 24.89 21.13 14.15
C TYR A 101 26.24 20.50 14.43
#